data_AF-A0A086L2X6-F1
#
_entry.id   AF-A0A086L2X6-F1
#
_cell.length_a   1.000
_cell.length_b   1.000
_cell.length_c   1.000
_cell.angle_alpha   90.00
_cell.angle_beta   90.00
_cell.angle_gamma   90.00
#
_symmetry.space_group_name_H-M   'P 1'
#
loop_
_entity.id
_entity.type
_entity.pdbx_description
1 polymer ?
#
loop_
_entity_poly.entity_id
_entity_poly.type
_entity_poly.pdbx_seq_one_letter_code
_entity_poly.pdbx_strand_id
1 'polypeptide(L)'
;IATKDFVAAMSCVYMPRQLTPLLDPPRAELQTGAPSLTLAMLVSSDEVSLLQLDGQVSTDVFEQMYEACAAGCREVGEAMKVTILEAASRRIRFGDRVLK
;
A
#
# COMPACT_ATOMS: atom_id res chain seq x y z
N ILE A 1 -21.18 -3.57 -1.67
CA ILE A 1 -20.89 -2.74 -0.47
C ILE A 1 -20.55 -1.36 -1.00
N ALA A 2 -21.19 -0.30 -0.50
CA ALA A 2 -20.82 1.05 -0.88
C ALA A 2 -19.57 1.47 -0.09
N THR A 3 -18.54 1.96 -0.80
CA THR A 3 -17.27 2.41 -0.20
C THR A 3 -16.97 3.82 -0.70
N LYS A 4 -16.36 4.65 0.16
CA LYS A 4 -16.01 6.06 -0.18
C LYS A 4 -14.90 6.13 -1.22
N ASP A 5 -13.86 5.33 -1.04
CA ASP A 5 -12.68 5.30 -1.90
C ASP A 5 -11.97 3.94 -1.76
N PHE A 6 -10.96 3.72 -2.60
CA PHE A 6 -9.98 2.66 -2.40
C PHE A 6 -9.07 3.00 -1.22
N VAL A 7 -8.77 1.99 -0.40
CA VAL A 7 -7.74 2.07 0.62
C VAL A 7 -6.59 1.19 0.16
N ALA A 8 -5.42 1.80 -0.04
CA ALA A 8 -4.17 1.08 -0.30
C ALA A 8 -3.33 1.11 0.98
N ALA A 9 -2.62 0.01 1.23
CA ALA A 9 -1.75 -0.12 2.38
C ALA A 9 -0.39 -0.66 1.97
N MET A 10 0.65 -0.18 2.63
CA MET A 10 2.02 -0.60 2.42
C MET A 10 2.77 -0.62 3.74
N SER A 11 3.63 -1.61 3.89
CA SER A 11 4.57 -1.70 5.00
C SER A 11 5.99 -1.48 4.48
N CYS A 12 6.84 -0.89 5.30
CA CYS A 12 8.27 -0.81 5.07
C CYS A 12 9.05 -1.13 6.35
N VAL A 13 10.29 -1.57 6.18
CA VAL A 13 11.24 -1.82 7.27
C VAL A 13 12.48 -0.96 7.02
N TYR A 14 12.98 -0.30 8.06
CA TYR A 14 14.22 0.46 7.94
C TYR A 14 15.42 -0.44 8.14
N MET A 15 16.36 -0.45 7.18
CA MET A 15 17.59 -1.24 7.25
C MET A 15 18.77 -0.37 7.70
N PRO A 16 19.21 -0.42 8.99
CA PRO A 16 20.20 0.53 9.51
C PRO A 16 21.57 0.42 8.85
N ARG A 17 21.91 -0.77 8.31
CA ARG A 17 23.17 -1.00 7.59
C ARG A 17 23.21 -0.35 6.21
N GLN A 18 22.05 -0.20 5.58
CA GLN A 18 21.91 0.36 4.23
C GLN A 18 21.41 1.80 4.26
N LEU A 19 20.96 2.29 5.43
CA LEU A 19 20.38 3.62 5.63
C LEU A 19 19.21 3.91 4.68
N THR A 20 18.44 2.87 4.32
CA THR A 20 17.34 2.96 3.37
C THR A 20 16.11 2.20 3.87
N PRO A 21 14.90 2.73 3.67
CA PRO A 21 13.68 1.98 3.90
C PRO A 21 13.50 0.92 2.80
N LEU A 22 13.17 -0.30 3.20
CA LEU A 22 12.82 -1.39 2.31
C LEU A 22 11.30 -1.51 2.24
N LEU A 23 10.75 -1.28 1.06
CA LEU A 23 9.32 -1.30 0.78
C LEU A 23 8.83 -2.74 0.57
N ASP A 24 7.61 -3.05 1.04
CA ASP A 24 7.00 -4.38 0.94
C ASP A 24 7.92 -5.54 1.33
N PRO A 25 8.51 -5.50 2.55
CA PRO A 25 9.50 -6.48 2.95
C PRO A 25 8.85 -7.87 3.14
N PRO A 26 9.48 -8.96 2.65
CA PRO A 26 9.07 -10.32 3.00
C PRO A 26 9.07 -10.54 4.51
N ARG A 27 8.31 -11.56 4.94
CA ARG A 27 8.18 -11.96 6.34
C ARG A 27 9.50 -12.08 7.09
N ALA A 28 10.54 -12.61 6.43
CA ALA A 28 11.86 -12.80 7.04
C ALA A 28 12.48 -11.47 7.51
N GLU A 29 12.26 -10.39 6.78
CA GLU A 29 12.81 -9.07 7.09
C GLU A 29 11.96 -8.32 8.11
N LEU A 30 10.64 -8.48 8.07
CA LEU A 30 9.72 -7.99 9.11
C LEU A 30 10.04 -8.58 10.50
N GLN A 31 10.51 -9.82 10.55
CA GLN A 31 10.83 -10.53 11.79
C GLN A 31 12.24 -10.25 12.33
N THR A 32 13.00 -9.36 11.70
CA THR A 32 14.35 -9.00 12.16
C THR A 32 14.36 -8.15 13.43
N GLY A 33 13.21 -7.61 13.83
CA GLY A 33 13.09 -6.64 14.93
C GLY A 33 13.57 -5.24 14.54
N ALA A 34 13.87 -5.01 13.26
CA ALA A 34 14.14 -3.68 12.73
C ALA A 34 12.87 -2.82 12.78
N PRO A 35 13.00 -1.49 12.92
CA PRO A 35 11.85 -0.60 12.94
C PRO A 35 11.02 -0.74 11.66
N SER A 36 9.70 -0.83 11.80
CA SER A 36 8.78 -1.01 10.69
C SER A 36 7.65 0.00 10.73
N LEU A 37 7.24 0.49 9.57
CA LEU A 37 6.13 1.42 9.41
C LEU A 37 5.09 0.79 8.49
N THR A 38 3.83 0.76 8.93
CA THR A 38 2.68 0.40 8.11
C THR A 38 1.80 1.62 7.93
N LEU A 39 1.49 1.93 6.68
CA LEU A 39 0.69 3.07 6.27
C LEU A 39 -0.48 2.57 5.42
N ALA A 40 -1.68 3.10 5.65
CA ALA A 40 -2.80 2.96 4.74
C ALA A 40 -3.42 4.31 4.42
N MET A 41 -3.73 4.54 3.15
CA MET A 41 -4.20 5.81 2.62
C MET A 41 -5.39 5.63 1.68
N LEU A 42 -6.26 6.63 1.64
CA LEU A 42 -7.29 6.77 0.63
C LEU A 42 -6.61 7.20 -0.68
N VAL A 43 -6.74 6.40 -1.73
CA VAL A 43 -5.95 6.55 -2.96
C VAL A 43 -6.26 7.86 -3.70
N SER A 44 -7.48 8.38 -3.57
CA SER A 44 -7.91 9.57 -4.31
C SER A 44 -7.64 10.88 -3.57
N SER A 45 -7.58 10.87 -2.24
CA SER A 45 -7.40 12.07 -1.41
C SER A 45 -6.05 12.13 -0.69
N ASP A 46 -5.24 11.07 -0.75
CA ASP A 46 -4.03 10.90 0.06
C ASP A 46 -4.28 11.06 1.58
N GLU A 47 -5.53 10.92 2.03
CA GLU A 47 -5.89 10.95 3.44
C GLU A 47 -5.40 9.66 4.12
N VAL A 48 -4.63 9.82 5.20
CA VAL A 48 -4.14 8.69 6.00
C VAL A 48 -5.29 8.08 6.80
N SER A 49 -5.54 6.78 6.59
CA SER A 49 -6.54 6.01 7.33
C SER A 49 -5.91 5.16 8.45
N LEU A 50 -4.65 4.76 8.30
CA LEU A 50 -3.88 4.04 9.30
C LEU A 50 -2.42 4.43 9.22
N LEU A 51 -1.79 4.67 10.37
CA LEU A 51 -0.35 4.84 10.51
C LEU A 51 0.10 4.10 11.77
N GLN A 52 0.99 3.14 11.60
CA GLN A 52 1.52 2.31 12.67
C GLN A 52 3.04 2.21 12.53
N LEU A 53 3.75 2.68 13.56
CA LEU A 53 5.19 2.53 13.68
C LEU A 53 5.48 1.51 14.79
N ASP A 54 6.26 0.49 14.49
CA ASP A 54 6.84 -0.44 15.45
C ASP A 54 8.35 -0.20 15.55
N GLY A 55 8.85 -0.06 16.77
CA GLY A 55 10.22 0.36 17.06
C GLY A 55 10.41 1.88 17.16
N GLN A 56 11.67 2.30 17.24
CA GLN A 56 12.06 3.70 17.43
C GLN A 56 13.00 4.15 16.32
N VAL A 57 12.71 5.33 15.74
CA VAL A 57 13.51 5.96 14.68
C VAL A 57 13.59 7.47 14.93
N SER A 58 14.56 8.15 14.30
CA SER A 58 14.56 9.62 14.27
C SER A 58 13.44 10.13 13.36
N THR A 59 13.07 11.41 13.53
CA THR A 59 12.05 12.06 12.70
C THR A 59 12.41 12.04 11.22
N ASP A 60 13.68 12.27 10.88
CA ASP A 60 14.14 12.25 9.48
C ASP A 60 13.98 10.87 8.83
N VAL A 61 14.22 9.79 9.60
CA VAL A 61 14.06 8.42 9.11
C VAL A 61 12.58 8.07 9.00
N PHE A 62 11.76 8.50 9.96
CA PHE A 62 10.31 8.33 9.90
C PHE A 62 9.71 9.00 8.65
N GLU A 63 10.12 10.22 8.34
CA GLU A 63 9.65 10.96 7.17
C GLU A 63 10.02 10.23 5.86
N GLN A 64 11.26 9.74 5.75
CA GLN A 64 11.69 8.90 4.62
C GLN A 64 10.87 7.61 4.49
N MET A 65 10.62 6.92 5.60
CA MET A 65 9.79 5.70 5.61
C MET A 65 8.35 6.01 5.20
N TYR A 66 7.79 7.11 5.69
CA TYR A 66 6.44 7.56 5.37
C TYR A 66 6.29 7.88 3.89
N GLU A 67 7.21 8.67 3.32
CA GLU A 67 7.20 9.02 1.89
C GLU A 67 7.31 7.78 1.00
N ALA A 68 8.19 6.84 1.36
CA ALA A 68 8.33 5.56 0.65
C ALA A 68 7.01 4.77 0.66
N CYS A 69 6.41 4.59 1.85
CA CYS A 69 5.12 3.90 1.97
C CYS A 69 3.99 4.63 1.24
N ALA A 70 3.94 5.96 1.28
CA ALA A 70 2.92 6.75 0.60
C ALA A 70 3.03 6.62 -0.92
N ALA A 71 4.25 6.65 -1.46
CA ALA A 71 4.50 6.40 -2.87
C ALA A 71 4.03 5.00 -3.28
N GLY A 72 4.38 3.98 -2.50
CA GLY A 72 3.94 2.61 -2.75
C GLY A 72 2.42 2.42 -2.65
N CYS A 73 1.75 3.08 -1.70
CA CYS A 73 0.29 3.08 -1.59
C CYS A 73 -0.38 3.64 -2.86
N ARG A 74 0.17 4.71 -3.45
CA ARG A 74 -0.35 5.28 -4.70
C ARG A 74 -0.22 4.31 -5.87
N GLU A 75 0.95 3.70 -6.03
CA GLU A 75 1.19 2.73 -7.11
C GLU A 75 0.28 1.50 -7.00
N VAL A 76 0.17 0.92 -5.80
CA VAL A 76 -0.74 -0.21 -5.55
C VAL A 76 -2.20 0.21 -5.73
N GLY A 77 -2.57 1.39 -5.26
CA GLY A 77 -3.91 1.93 -5.39
C GLY A 77 -4.36 2.06 -6.85
N GLU A 78 -3.48 2.55 -7.73
CA GLU A 78 -3.76 2.62 -9.17
C GLU A 78 -3.85 1.22 -9.81
N ALA A 79 -2.97 0.29 -9.45
CA ALA A 79 -3.04 -1.09 -9.93
C ALA A 79 -4.35 -1.79 -9.51
N MET A 80 -4.84 -1.53 -8.28
CA MET A 80 -6.13 -2.02 -7.79
C MET A 80 -7.29 -1.47 -8.63
N LYS A 81 -7.30 -0.17 -8.92
CA LYS A 81 -8.33 0.47 -9.75
C LYS A 81 -8.42 -0.19 -11.13
N VAL A 82 -7.27 -0.36 -11.81
CA VAL A 82 -7.20 -1.02 -13.11
C VAL A 82 -7.75 -2.44 -13.04
N THR A 83 -7.32 -3.22 -12.06
CA THR A 83 -7.73 -4.62 -11.89
C THR A 83 -9.24 -4.77 -11.70
N ILE A 84 -9.87 -3.88 -10.93
CA ILE A 84 -11.33 -3.91 -10.75
C ILE A 84 -12.06 -3.57 -12.05
N LEU A 85 -11.61 -2.55 -12.79
CA LEU A 85 -12.21 -2.17 -14.07
C LEU A 85 -12.13 -3.30 -15.10
N GLU A 86 -11.00 -4.00 -15.17
CA GLU A 86 -10.84 -5.17 -16.03
C GLU A 86 -11.77 -6.32 -15.63
N ALA A 87 -11.90 -6.60 -14.34
CA ALA A 87 -12.82 -7.61 -13.83
C ALA A 87 -14.29 -7.28 -14.15
N ALA A 88 -14.69 -6.02 -13.99
CA ALA A 88 -16.02 -5.55 -14.36
C ALA A 88 -16.27 -5.70 -15.87
N SER A 89 -15.31 -5.29 -16.70
CA SER A 89 -15.38 -5.40 -18.15
C SER A 89 -15.49 -6.86 -18.63
N ARG A 90 -14.77 -7.79 -17.98
CA ARG A 90 -14.89 -9.24 -18.26
C ARG A 90 -16.28 -9.77 -17.97
N ARG A 91 -16.91 -9.32 -16.88
CA ARG A 91 -18.27 -9.76 -16.49
C ARG A 91 -19.33 -9.27 -17.46
N ILE A 92 -19.25 -8.02 -17.91
CA ILE A 92 -20.17 -7.46 -18.91
C ILE A 92 -20.09 -8.30 -20.20
N ARG A 93 -18.88 -8.54 -20.72
CA ARG A 93 -18.68 -9.36 -21.93
C ARG A 93 -19.19 -10.79 -21.79
N PHE A 94 -19.10 -11.38 -20.60
CA PHE A 94 -19.65 -12.71 -20.35
C PHE A 94 -21.19 -12.68 -20.37
N GLY A 95 -21.80 -11.69 -19.71
CA GLY A 95 -23.25 -11.50 -19.73
C GLY A 95 -23.81 -11.35 -21.15
N ASP A 96 -23.18 -10.50 -21.99
CA ASP A 96 -23.58 -10.29 -23.39
C ASP A 96 -23.49 -11.57 -24.25
N ARG A 97 -22.65 -12.52 -23.84
CA ARG A 97 -22.42 -13.78 -24.57
C ARG A 97 -23.37 -14.89 -24.15
N VAL A 98 -23.95 -14.80 -22.95
CA VAL A 98 -24.91 -15.78 -22.40
C VAL A 98 -26.36 -15.36 -22.64
N LEU A 99 -26.63 -14.06 -22.77
CA LEU A 99 -27.96 -13.50 -23.01
C LEU A 99 -28.31 -13.34 -24.51
N LYS A 100 -27.41 -13.70 -25.41
CA LYS A 100 -27.66 -13.85 -26.85
C LYS A 100 -27.82 -15.32 -27.21
#